data_AF-A0A2M7SLH4-F1
#
_entry.id   AF-A0A2M7SLH4-F1
#
_cell.length_a   1.000
_cell.length_b   1.000
_cell.length_c   1.000
_cell.angle_alpha   90.00
_cell.angle_beta   90.00
_cell.angle_gamma   90.00
#
_symmetry.space_group_name_H-M   'P 1'
#
loop_
_entity.id
_entity.type
_entity.pdbx_description
1 polymer ?
#
loop_
_entity_poly.entity_id
_entity_poly.type
_entity_poly.pdbx_seq_one_letter_code
_entity_poly.pdbx_strand_id
1 'polypeptide(L)'
;ERSYGILGKGGVWIDTLADIETLFDGIDMSEISINQIGFSIPVFAMILAEAERQGVDFKNLSGTIQNCVFPFGEGPQMRGNGSVDISEYCTKNLPRWNHASISVRNIRDEGISAPEEIAFGVYMGGFTLQS
;
A
#
# COMPACT_ATOMS: atom_id res chain seq x y z
N GLU A 1 9.32 -19.37 -12.55
CA GLU A 1 9.27 -20.68 -11.84
C GLU A 1 8.70 -20.57 -10.42
N ARG A 2 9.21 -19.71 -9.54
CA ARG A 2 8.72 -19.59 -8.14
C ARG A 2 7.24 -19.21 -7.98
N SER A 3 6.65 -18.54 -8.97
CA SER A 3 5.24 -18.12 -8.95
C SER A 3 4.27 -19.21 -9.44
N TYR A 4 4.76 -20.34 -9.97
CA TYR A 4 3.91 -21.35 -10.58
C TYR A 4 2.96 -21.99 -9.56
N GLY A 5 1.67 -22.00 -9.87
CA GLY A 5 0.65 -22.63 -9.02
C GLY A 5 0.12 -21.78 -7.86
N ILE A 6 0.61 -20.54 -7.67
CA ILE A 6 0.08 -19.59 -6.65
C ILE A 6 -0.58 -18.33 -7.25
N LEU A 7 -0.43 -18.10 -8.55
CA LEU A 7 -1.04 -16.99 -9.27
C LEU A 7 -2.56 -16.97 -9.07
N GLY A 8 -3.11 -15.82 -8.65
CA GLY A 8 -4.54 -15.64 -8.44
C GLY A 8 -5.16 -16.35 -7.23
N LYS A 9 -4.38 -17.11 -6.43
CA LYS A 9 -4.95 -17.92 -5.33
C LYS A 9 -5.22 -17.16 -4.03
N GLY A 10 -4.68 -15.96 -3.87
CA GLY A 10 -4.81 -15.14 -2.65
C GLY A 10 -5.13 -13.67 -2.91
N GLY A 11 -5.37 -13.30 -4.17
CA GLY A 11 -5.58 -11.93 -4.59
C GLY A 11 -5.46 -11.81 -6.11
N VAL A 12 -5.72 -10.60 -6.61
CA VAL A 12 -5.56 -10.30 -8.03
C VAL A 12 -4.06 -10.33 -8.39
N TRP A 13 -3.76 -10.80 -9.58
CA TRP A 13 -2.39 -10.81 -10.09
C TRP A 13 -2.17 -9.58 -10.98
N ILE A 14 -1.19 -8.75 -10.62
CA ILE A 14 -0.81 -7.54 -11.35
C ILE A 14 0.68 -7.66 -11.72
N ASP A 15 0.98 -7.70 -13.01
CA ASP A 15 2.34 -7.66 -13.54
C ASP A 15 2.63 -6.37 -14.30
N THR A 16 1.59 -5.77 -14.88
CA THR A 16 1.70 -4.66 -15.84
C THR A 16 0.61 -3.61 -15.60
N LEU A 17 0.78 -2.44 -16.23
CA LEU A 17 -0.22 -1.40 -16.22
C LEU A 17 -1.55 -1.87 -16.84
N ALA A 18 -1.50 -2.73 -17.86
CA ALA A 18 -2.69 -3.28 -18.52
C ALA A 18 -3.59 -4.08 -17.57
N ASP A 19 -3.00 -4.69 -16.53
CA ASP A 19 -3.77 -5.41 -15.50
C ASP A 19 -4.52 -4.41 -14.60
N ILE A 20 -3.93 -3.25 -14.30
CA ILE A 20 -4.57 -2.18 -13.54
C ILE A 20 -5.64 -1.48 -14.39
N GLU A 21 -5.38 -1.23 -15.67
CA GLU A 21 -6.38 -0.73 -16.64
C GLU A 21 -7.60 -1.65 -16.66
N THR A 22 -7.38 -2.97 -16.75
CA THR A 22 -8.46 -3.97 -16.72
C THR A 22 -9.19 -3.98 -15.38
N LEU A 23 -8.47 -3.81 -14.27
CA LEU A 23 -9.05 -3.80 -12.92
C LEU A 23 -10.01 -2.61 -12.71
N PHE A 24 -9.72 -1.46 -13.31
CA PHE A 24 -10.51 -0.23 -13.18
C PHE A 24 -11.38 0.08 -14.42
N ASP A 25 -11.51 -0.84 -15.37
CA ASP A 25 -12.36 -0.64 -16.54
C ASP A 25 -13.82 -0.42 -16.15
N GLY A 26 -14.41 0.65 -16.65
CA GLY A 26 -15.77 1.09 -16.32
C GLY A 26 -15.95 1.63 -14.89
N ILE A 27 -14.87 1.81 -14.11
CA ILE A 27 -14.91 2.36 -12.76
C ILE A 27 -14.34 3.78 -12.78
N ASP A 28 -15.16 4.77 -12.42
CA ASP A 28 -14.70 6.14 -12.23
C ASP A 28 -13.87 6.23 -10.94
N MET A 29 -12.54 6.33 -11.09
CA MET A 29 -11.61 6.41 -9.97
C MET A 29 -11.74 7.69 -9.14
N SER A 30 -12.42 8.73 -9.63
CA SER A 30 -12.65 9.96 -8.87
C SER A 30 -13.79 9.83 -7.85
N GLU A 31 -14.66 8.83 -8.01
CA GLU A 31 -15.85 8.60 -7.19
C GLU A 31 -15.68 7.46 -6.16
N ILE A 32 -14.50 6.82 -6.14
CA ILE A 32 -14.20 5.71 -5.22
C ILE A 32 -13.00 6.01 -4.33
N SER A 33 -12.84 5.19 -3.29
CA SER A 33 -11.63 5.16 -2.46
C SER A 33 -10.94 3.82 -2.64
N ILE A 34 -9.66 3.85 -3.05
CA ILE A 34 -8.88 2.66 -3.37
C ILE A 34 -8.08 2.22 -2.14
N ASN A 35 -8.17 0.95 -1.74
CA ASN A 35 -7.37 0.42 -0.64
C ASN A 35 -6.36 -0.64 -1.15
N GLN A 36 -5.09 -0.26 -1.23
CA GLN A 36 -3.98 -1.12 -1.62
C GLN A 36 -3.40 -1.82 -0.38
N ILE A 37 -3.65 -3.13 -0.26
CA ILE A 37 -3.07 -3.98 0.79
C ILE A 37 -1.62 -4.31 0.42
N GLY A 38 -0.71 -4.22 1.40
CA GLY A 38 0.72 -4.48 1.21
C GLY A 38 1.56 -3.24 0.86
N PHE A 39 2.82 -3.50 0.50
CA PHE A 39 3.79 -2.48 0.13
C PHE A 39 4.38 -2.84 -1.23
N SER A 40 3.78 -2.28 -2.29
CA SER A 40 4.27 -2.43 -3.66
C SER A 40 4.30 -1.05 -4.34
N ILE A 41 5.51 -0.50 -4.46
CA ILE A 41 5.76 0.76 -5.16
C ILE A 41 5.33 0.68 -6.64
N PRO A 42 5.63 -0.39 -7.39
CA PRO A 42 5.19 -0.48 -8.78
C PRO A 42 3.66 -0.46 -8.92
N VAL A 43 2.94 -1.21 -8.07
CA VAL A 43 1.46 -1.22 -8.12
C VAL A 43 0.89 0.15 -7.75
N PHE A 44 1.46 0.82 -6.75
CA PHE A 44 1.06 2.18 -6.40
C PHE A 44 1.25 3.14 -7.59
N ALA A 45 2.41 3.11 -8.24
CA ALA A 45 2.68 3.93 -9.42
C ALA A 45 1.74 3.62 -10.60
N MET A 46 1.41 2.34 -10.83
CA MET A 46 0.46 1.96 -11.88
C MET A 46 -0.97 2.43 -11.59
N ILE A 47 -1.42 2.44 -10.33
CA ILE A 47 -2.71 3.04 -9.93
C ILE A 47 -2.73 4.53 -10.27
N LEU A 48 -1.65 5.26 -9.97
CA LEU A 48 -1.56 6.69 -10.29
C LEU A 48 -1.54 6.94 -11.81
N ALA A 49 -0.81 6.12 -12.57
CA ALA A 49 -0.78 6.21 -14.01
C ALA A 49 -2.15 5.97 -14.64
N GLU A 50 -2.92 5.00 -14.12
CA GLU A 50 -4.29 4.76 -14.58
C GLU A 50 -5.24 5.91 -14.22
N ALA A 51 -5.14 6.45 -13.01
CA ALA A 51 -5.92 7.62 -12.61
C ALA A 51 -5.64 8.84 -13.52
N GLU A 52 -4.36 9.09 -13.84
CA GLU A 52 -3.97 10.14 -14.79
C GLU A 52 -4.52 9.87 -16.19
N ARG A 53 -4.47 8.61 -16.67
CA ARG A 53 -5.01 8.21 -17.98
C ARG A 53 -6.53 8.42 -18.07
N GLN A 54 -7.26 8.18 -16.98
CA GLN A 54 -8.70 8.48 -16.88
C GLN A 54 -9.00 9.98 -16.73
N GLY A 55 -7.98 10.84 -16.60
CA GLY A 55 -8.14 12.28 -16.44
C GLY A 55 -8.48 12.71 -15.01
N VAL A 56 -8.26 11.86 -14.01
CA VAL A 56 -8.52 12.18 -12.60
C VAL A 56 -7.44 13.10 -12.08
N ASP A 57 -7.83 14.29 -11.62
CA ASP A 57 -6.93 15.15 -10.83
C ASP A 57 -6.55 14.41 -9.53
N PHE A 58 -5.25 14.26 -9.28
CA PHE A 58 -4.70 13.64 -8.07
C PHE A 58 -5.21 14.26 -6.76
N LYS A 59 -5.68 15.51 -6.79
CA LYS A 59 -6.36 16.13 -5.64
C LYS A 59 -7.69 15.48 -5.28
N ASN A 60 -8.35 14.83 -6.25
CA ASN A 60 -9.62 14.14 -6.08
C ASN A 60 -9.45 12.65 -5.83
N LEU A 61 -8.31 12.06 -6.23
CA LEU A 61 -8.02 10.65 -6.03
C LEU A 61 -7.95 10.32 -4.53
N SER A 62 -8.87 9.46 -4.07
CA SER A 62 -8.96 9.04 -2.68
C SER A 62 -8.46 7.60 -2.54
N GLY A 63 -7.72 7.34 -1.47
CA GLY A 63 -7.25 5.98 -1.24
C GLY A 63 -6.41 5.80 0.01
N THR A 64 -5.89 4.59 0.14
CA THR A 64 -5.01 4.15 1.21
C THR A 64 -4.02 3.15 0.63
N ILE A 65 -2.75 3.30 0.97
CA ILE A 65 -1.75 2.25 0.80
C ILE A 65 -1.33 1.77 2.18
N GLN A 66 -1.20 0.45 2.37
CA GLN A 66 -0.82 -0.08 3.67
C GLN A 66 0.54 0.47 4.12
N ASN A 67 1.56 0.39 3.26
CA ASN A 67 2.88 1.01 3.47
C ASN A 67 3.38 0.90 4.93
N CYS A 68 3.23 -0.29 5.51
CA CYS A 68 3.50 -0.54 6.91
C CYS A 68 4.73 -1.42 7.01
N VAL A 69 5.63 -1.01 7.90
CA VAL A 69 6.96 -1.56 7.96
C VAL A 69 7.06 -2.51 9.12
N PHE A 70 7.52 -3.73 8.84
CA PHE A 70 7.74 -4.73 9.87
C PHE A 70 9.17 -4.62 10.44
N PRO A 71 9.34 -4.39 11.76
CA PRO A 71 10.65 -4.24 12.39
C PRO A 71 11.54 -5.48 12.30
N PHE A 72 10.92 -6.66 12.16
CA PHE A 72 11.60 -7.95 12.07
C PHE A 72 11.81 -8.43 10.62
N GLY A 73 11.52 -7.56 9.64
CA GLY A 73 11.70 -7.83 8.21
C GLY A 73 13.14 -7.62 7.75
N GLU A 74 13.31 -7.34 6.45
CA GLU A 74 14.62 -7.06 5.88
C GLU A 74 15.25 -5.81 6.52
N GLY A 75 16.57 -5.87 6.77
CA GLY A 75 17.31 -4.76 7.34
C GLY A 75 17.25 -3.49 6.47
N PRO A 76 17.50 -2.30 7.04
CA PRO A 76 17.38 -1.01 6.34
C PRO A 76 18.12 -0.94 4.99
N GLN A 77 19.24 -1.66 4.86
CA GLN A 77 20.06 -1.69 3.65
C GLN A 77 19.36 -2.35 2.45
N MET A 78 18.53 -3.36 2.69
CA MET A 78 17.79 -4.07 1.64
C MET A 78 16.44 -3.40 1.35
N ARG A 79 15.84 -2.81 2.38
CA ARG A 79 14.51 -2.20 2.31
C ARG A 79 14.50 -0.83 1.63
N GLY A 80 15.57 -0.05 1.77
CA GLY A 80 15.65 1.32 1.23
C GLY A 80 14.61 2.28 1.83
N ASN A 81 14.45 3.45 1.20
CA ASN A 81 13.64 4.56 1.72
C ASN A 81 12.19 4.59 1.19
N GLY A 82 11.74 3.55 0.49
CA GLY A 82 10.49 3.61 -0.28
C GLY A 82 9.23 3.95 0.53
N SER A 83 9.19 3.57 1.81
CA SER A 83 8.07 3.95 2.71
C SER A 83 8.00 5.46 2.95
N VAL A 84 9.16 6.08 3.15
CA VAL A 84 9.30 7.52 3.35
C VAL A 84 9.03 8.24 2.03
N ASP A 85 9.54 7.74 0.91
CA ASP A 85 9.30 8.33 -0.41
C ASP A 85 7.80 8.35 -0.77
N ILE A 86 7.06 7.27 -0.50
CA ILE A 86 5.60 7.23 -0.66
C ILE A 86 4.93 8.26 0.25
N SER A 87 5.34 8.32 1.52
CA SER A 87 4.76 9.26 2.48
C SER A 87 4.99 10.71 2.04
N GLU A 88 6.20 11.04 1.60
CA GLU A 88 6.56 12.35 1.08
C GLU A 88 5.77 12.69 -0.20
N TYR A 89 5.72 11.77 -1.15
CA TYR A 89 5.01 11.98 -2.42
C TYR A 89 3.51 12.22 -2.20
N CYS A 90 2.87 11.36 -1.40
CA CYS A 90 1.44 11.51 -1.09
C CYS A 90 1.15 12.83 -0.37
N THR A 91 1.97 13.20 0.61
CA THR A 91 1.81 14.45 1.36
C THR A 91 1.88 15.68 0.45
N LYS A 92 2.71 15.64 -0.60
CA LYS A 92 2.88 16.76 -1.55
C LYS A 92 1.83 16.77 -2.67
N ASN A 93 1.39 15.61 -3.15
CA ASN A 93 0.66 15.49 -4.42
C ASN A 93 -0.73 14.88 -4.29
N LEU A 94 -0.99 14.07 -3.26
CA LEU A 94 -2.22 13.28 -3.09
C LEU A 94 -2.88 13.59 -1.73
N PRO A 95 -3.48 14.79 -1.58
CA PRO A 95 -4.00 15.25 -0.28
C PRO A 95 -5.13 14.39 0.30
N ARG A 96 -5.76 13.54 -0.53
CA ARG A 96 -6.85 12.63 -0.12
C ARG A 96 -6.39 11.17 -0.02
N TRP A 97 -5.10 10.91 -0.13
CA TRP A 97 -4.54 9.57 -0.04
C TRP A 97 -3.87 9.33 1.31
N ASN A 98 -4.34 8.32 2.04
CA ASN A 98 -3.70 7.87 3.28
C ASN A 98 -2.42 7.10 2.91
N HIS A 99 -1.27 7.72 3.19
CA HIS A 99 0.03 7.22 2.76
C HIS A 99 0.58 6.05 3.59
N ALA A 100 -0.11 5.66 4.66
CA ALA A 100 0.14 4.46 5.45
C ALA A 100 -1.13 4.01 6.17
N SER A 101 -1.25 2.71 6.41
CA SER A 101 -2.23 2.07 7.29
C SER A 101 -1.53 1.04 8.16
N ILE A 102 -1.29 1.42 9.42
CA ILE A 102 -0.60 0.56 10.37
C ILE A 102 -1.57 -0.54 10.83
N SER A 103 -1.24 -1.79 10.50
CA SER A 103 -2.07 -2.94 10.82
C SER A 103 -1.26 -4.00 11.56
N VAL A 104 -1.75 -4.33 12.76
CA VAL A 104 -1.23 -5.39 13.63
C VAL A 104 -2.14 -6.62 13.65
N ARG A 105 -3.16 -6.65 12.79
CA ARG A 105 -4.16 -7.72 12.73
C ARG A 105 -3.53 -9.11 12.59
N ASN A 106 -2.53 -9.25 11.71
CA ASN A 106 -1.88 -10.55 11.51
C ASN A 106 -1.15 -11.02 12.79
N ILE A 107 -0.52 -10.10 13.53
CA ILE A 107 0.12 -10.43 14.83
C ILE A 107 -0.95 -10.78 15.87
N ARG A 108 -2.09 -10.08 15.84
CA ARG A 108 -3.26 -10.42 16.68
C ARG A 108 -3.77 -11.82 16.40
N ASP A 109 -3.88 -12.21 15.14
CA ASP A 109 -4.29 -13.55 14.72
C ASP A 109 -3.28 -14.62 15.16
N GLU A 110 -2.01 -14.26 15.36
CA GLU A 110 -0.97 -15.12 15.96
C GLU A 110 -1.06 -15.24 17.50
N GLY A 111 -1.95 -14.47 18.15
CA GLY A 111 -2.35 -14.69 19.53
C GLY A 111 -1.94 -13.62 20.56
N ILE A 112 -1.52 -12.42 20.13
CA ILE A 112 -1.17 -11.36 21.08
C ILE A 112 -2.40 -10.76 21.79
N SER A 113 -2.21 -10.33 23.04
CA SER A 113 -3.21 -9.64 23.85
C SER A 113 -3.52 -8.22 23.33
N ALA A 114 -4.62 -7.63 23.82
CA ALA A 114 -5.03 -6.29 23.38
C ALA A 114 -4.02 -5.18 23.76
N PRO A 115 -3.40 -5.20 24.96
CA PRO A 115 -2.32 -4.27 25.27
C PRO A 115 -1.11 -4.41 24.35
N GLU A 116 -0.73 -5.65 23.98
CA GLU A 116 0.38 -5.90 23.05
C GLU A 116 0.05 -5.40 21.65
N GLU A 117 -1.19 -5.58 21.19
CA GLU A 117 -1.65 -5.09 19.89
C GLU A 117 -1.50 -3.57 19.76
N ILE A 118 -1.90 -2.82 20.79
CA ILE A 118 -1.71 -1.37 20.85
C ILE A 118 -0.22 -1.02 20.87
N ALA A 119 0.58 -1.72 21.70
CA ALA A 119 2.01 -1.45 21.83
C ALA A 119 2.76 -1.68 20.50
N PHE A 120 2.50 -2.80 19.82
CA PHE A 120 3.06 -3.07 18.50
C PHE A 120 2.58 -2.05 17.46
N GLY A 121 1.30 -1.67 17.49
CA GLY A 121 0.75 -0.70 16.55
C GLY A 121 1.45 0.66 16.64
N VAL A 122 1.62 1.19 17.86
CA VAL A 122 2.32 2.45 18.09
C VAL A 122 3.80 2.34 17.69
N TYR A 123 4.47 1.24 18.06
CA TYR A 123 5.88 1.03 17.71
C TYR A 123 6.10 0.95 16.19
N MET A 124 5.29 0.17 15.49
CA MET A 124 5.37 0.02 14.03
C MET A 124 5.06 1.34 13.31
N GLY A 125 4.12 2.13 13.82
CA GLY A 125 3.84 3.47 13.29
C GLY A 125 5.06 4.38 13.39
N GLY A 126 5.71 4.43 14.55
CA GLY A 126 6.95 5.19 14.73
C GLY A 126 8.09 4.68 13.85
N PHE A 127 8.25 3.34 13.77
CA PHE A 127 9.30 2.70 12.98
C PHE A 127 9.15 2.98 11.48
N THR A 128 7.91 2.96 10.95
CA THR A 128 7.60 3.25 9.54
C THR A 128 8.08 4.63 9.09
N LEU A 129 8.09 5.61 10.00
CA LEU A 129 8.50 7.00 9.73
C LEU A 129 10.00 7.24 9.92
N GLN A 130 10.67 6.42 10.72
CA GLN A 130 12.10 6.58 11.04
C GLN A 130 13.04 5.85 10.08
N SER A 131 12.48 4.97 9.27
CA SER A 131 13.21 4.00 8.48
C SER A 131 13.30 4.33 7.00
#